data_AF-B3A0Q9-F1
#
_entry.id   AF-B3A0Q9-F1
#
_cell.length_a   1.000
_cell.length_b   1.000
_cell.length_c   1.000
_cell.angle_alpha   90.00
_cell.angle_beta   90.00
_cell.angle_gamma   90.00
#
_symmetry.space_group_name_H-M   'P 1'
#
loop_
_entity.id
_entity.type
_entity.pdbx_description
1 polymer ?
#
loop_
_entity_poly.entity_id
_entity_poly.type
_entity_poly.pdbx_seq_one_letter_code
_entity_poly.pdbx_strand_id
1 'polypeptide(L)'
;MKFGVGFLLSCLVALNTVQNMLALSCLPCDFDTLKCSPLPDDDDCFPAYTPCGCCPQCAGEEDDFCDNFTVRCHPDLVCVNATGFEKKFVYWYEFDFKGTCQESELETEYEYEYEENETKK
;
A
#
# COMPACT_ATOMS: atom_id res chain seq x y z
N MET A 1 27.81 44.03 -3.10
CA MET A 1 27.49 42.75 -2.43
C MET A 1 25.97 42.56 -2.42
N LYS A 2 25.38 41.87 -3.41
CA LYS A 2 23.91 41.59 -3.48
C LYS A 2 23.57 40.11 -3.75
N PHE A 3 24.57 39.24 -3.80
CA PHE A 3 24.41 37.81 -4.07
C PHE A 3 23.93 36.97 -2.86
N GLY A 4 23.78 37.58 -1.68
CA GLY A 4 23.44 36.84 -0.46
C GLY A 4 22.00 36.34 -0.38
N VAL A 5 21.00 37.15 -0.77
CA VAL A 5 19.59 36.85 -0.47
C VAL A 5 18.99 35.77 -1.39
N GLY A 6 19.30 35.81 -2.69
CA GLY A 6 18.78 34.83 -3.65
C GLY A 6 19.30 33.41 -3.41
N PHE A 7 20.57 33.28 -3.06
CA PHE A 7 21.17 31.99 -2.71
C PHE A 7 20.53 31.40 -1.44
N LEU A 8 20.30 32.23 -0.41
CA LEU A 8 19.63 31.80 0.82
C LEU A 8 18.21 31.29 0.56
N LEU A 9 17.41 31.99 -0.27
CA LEU A 9 16.06 31.54 -0.64
C LEU A 9 16.08 30.21 -1.41
N SER A 10 16.99 30.06 -2.39
CA SER A 10 17.11 28.80 -3.14
C SER A 10 17.51 27.63 -2.23
N CYS A 11 18.43 27.86 -1.27
CA CYS A 11 18.80 26.84 -0.29
C CYS A 11 17.62 26.48 0.62
N LEU A 12 16.82 27.45 1.07
CA LEU A 12 15.65 27.20 1.91
C LEU A 12 14.57 26.39 1.17
N VAL A 13 14.31 26.69 -0.10
CA VAL A 13 13.36 25.91 -0.92
C VAL A 13 13.88 24.48 -1.10
N ALA A 14 15.16 24.30 -1.46
CA ALA A 14 15.75 22.98 -1.62
C ALA A 14 15.69 22.14 -0.32
N LEU A 15 16.05 22.74 0.83
CA LEU A 15 15.97 22.08 2.14
C LEU A 15 14.54 21.65 2.47
N ASN A 16 13.55 22.52 2.21
CA ASN A 16 12.14 22.15 2.40
C ASN A 16 11.74 20.99 1.49
N THR A 17 12.13 21.00 0.20
CA THR A 17 11.76 19.91 -0.71
C THR A 17 12.36 18.56 -0.30
N VAL A 18 13.62 18.55 0.17
CA VAL A 18 14.28 17.30 0.61
C VAL A 18 13.61 16.75 1.88
N GLN A 19 13.21 17.61 2.82
CA GLN A 19 12.49 17.20 4.02
C GLN A 19 11.13 16.57 3.71
N ASN A 20 10.43 17.06 2.69
CA ASN A 20 9.13 16.51 2.28
C ASN A 20 9.27 15.13 1.62
N MET A 21 10.34 14.87 0.86
CA MET A 21 10.54 13.56 0.21
C MET A 21 10.71 12.42 1.22
N LEU A 22 11.40 12.68 2.34
CA LEU A 22 11.57 11.69 3.41
C LEU A 22 10.25 11.37 4.13
N ALA A 23 9.24 12.25 4.05
CA ALA A 23 7.94 12.02 4.65
C ALA A 23 7.03 11.10 3.80
N LEU A 24 7.43 10.78 2.56
CA LEU A 24 6.64 9.96 1.62
C LEU A 24 7.07 8.49 1.57
N SER A 25 8.21 8.14 2.17
CA SER A 25 8.65 6.76 2.31
C SER A 25 8.23 6.20 3.66
N CYS A 26 7.78 4.95 3.69
CA CYS A 26 7.60 4.24 4.95
C CYS A 26 8.94 4.18 5.71
N LEU A 27 8.88 4.35 7.03
CA LEU A 27 10.03 4.06 7.88
C LEU A 27 10.34 2.56 7.80
N PRO A 28 11.61 2.15 7.68
CA PRO A 28 11.96 0.73 7.71
C PRO A 28 11.51 0.10 9.04
N CYS A 29 11.00 -1.12 8.96
CA CYS A 29 10.63 -1.89 10.13
C CYS A 29 11.89 -2.45 10.83
N ASP A 30 12.00 -2.25 12.13
CA ASP A 30 13.03 -2.88 12.96
C ASP A 30 12.50 -4.21 13.51
N PHE A 31 12.63 -5.28 12.72
CA PHE A 31 12.10 -6.61 13.05
C PHE A 31 12.79 -7.26 14.27
N ASP A 32 13.94 -6.75 14.72
CA ASP A 32 14.63 -7.27 15.90
C ASP A 32 13.95 -6.81 17.21
N THR A 33 13.36 -5.62 17.19
CA THR A 33 12.69 -5.02 18.37
C THR A 33 11.16 -5.00 18.26
N LEU A 34 10.63 -5.16 17.05
CA LEU A 34 9.20 -5.16 16.77
C LEU A 34 8.51 -6.35 17.44
N LYS A 35 7.47 -6.06 18.22
CA LYS A 35 6.59 -7.06 18.84
C LYS A 35 5.18 -6.87 18.32
N CYS A 36 4.80 -7.69 17.36
CA CYS A 36 3.44 -7.73 16.84
C CYS A 36 2.57 -8.64 17.70
N SER A 37 1.27 -8.33 17.77
CA SER A 37 0.29 -9.29 18.27
C SER A 37 0.28 -10.52 17.34
N PRO A 38 0.19 -11.74 17.89
CA PRO A 38 -0.01 -12.92 17.05
C PRO A 38 -1.33 -12.80 16.30
N LEU A 39 -1.34 -13.27 15.05
CA LEU A 39 -2.59 -13.48 14.32
C LEU A 39 -3.32 -14.70 14.89
N PRO A 40 -4.65 -14.78 14.71
CA PRO A 40 -5.38 -16.03 14.90
C PRO A 40 -4.74 -17.18 14.09
N ASP A 41 -4.75 -18.39 14.65
CA ASP A 41 -4.21 -19.61 14.01
C ASP A 41 -5.26 -20.33 13.13
N ASP A 42 -6.39 -19.69 12.84
CA ASP A 42 -7.43 -20.24 11.97
C ASP A 42 -7.10 -20.05 10.48
N ASP A 43 -7.69 -20.91 9.64
CA ASP A 43 -7.52 -20.86 8.18
C ASP A 43 -8.24 -19.65 7.55
N ASP A 44 -9.05 -18.92 8.33
CA ASP A 44 -9.85 -17.78 7.86
C ASP A 44 -8.99 -16.49 7.82
N CYS A 45 -7.94 -16.38 8.64
CA CYS A 45 -7.06 -15.21 8.67
C CYS A 45 -5.92 -15.29 7.65
N PHE A 46 -6.08 -14.63 6.50
CA PHE A 46 -4.96 -14.42 5.57
C PHE A 46 -4.04 -13.27 6.02
N PRO A 47 -2.73 -13.48 6.25
CA PRO A 47 -1.84 -12.41 6.71
C PRO A 47 -1.64 -11.31 5.66
N ALA A 48 -1.97 -10.07 6.01
CA ALA A 48 -1.81 -8.88 5.19
C ALA A 48 -1.24 -7.70 6.00
N TYR A 49 -0.89 -6.61 5.31
CA TYR A 49 -0.30 -5.42 5.94
C TYR A 49 -1.04 -4.17 5.49
N THR A 50 -1.21 -3.22 6.41
CA THR A 50 -1.60 -1.86 6.06
C THR A 50 -0.44 -1.14 5.36
N PRO A 51 -0.71 -0.08 4.58
CA PRO A 51 0.32 0.78 4.02
C PRO A 51 1.26 1.32 5.11
N CYS A 52 2.56 1.05 4.97
CA CYS A 52 3.61 1.33 5.96
C CYS A 52 3.46 0.63 7.32
N GLY A 53 2.51 -0.29 7.48
CA GLY A 53 2.39 -1.13 8.67
C GLY A 53 3.46 -2.21 8.70
N CYS A 54 4.14 -2.37 9.84
CA CYS A 54 5.17 -3.40 10.02
C CYS A 54 4.62 -4.71 10.59
N CYS A 55 3.45 -4.68 11.23
CA CYS A 55 2.83 -5.86 11.81
C CYS A 55 1.76 -6.43 10.89
N PRO A 56 1.72 -7.76 10.72
CA PRO A 56 0.67 -8.39 9.95
C PRO A 56 -0.67 -8.25 10.68
N GLN A 57 -1.75 -8.21 9.91
CA GLN A 57 -3.15 -8.20 10.32
C GLN A 57 -3.90 -9.19 9.41
N CYS A 58 -5.08 -9.66 9.81
CA CYS A 58 -5.92 -10.41 8.86
C CYS A 58 -6.34 -9.49 7.72
N ALA A 59 -6.32 -10.01 6.49
CA ALA A 59 -6.83 -9.31 5.32
C ALA A 59 -8.31 -8.97 5.49
N GLY A 60 -8.80 -7.96 4.78
CA GLY A 60 -10.22 -7.60 4.77
C GLY A 60 -11.06 -8.70 4.12
N GLU A 61 -12.17 -9.05 4.76
CA GLU A 61 -13.14 -10.06 4.30
C GLU A 61 -14.17 -9.43 3.34
N GLU A 62 -15.10 -10.22 2.82
CA GLU A 62 -16.20 -9.73 1.98
C GLU A 62 -16.99 -8.61 2.70
N ASP A 63 -17.35 -7.57 1.96
CA ASP A 63 -18.01 -6.35 2.44
C ASP A 63 -17.21 -5.44 3.40
N ASP A 64 -15.99 -5.84 3.81
CA ASP A 64 -15.14 -4.95 4.60
C ASP A 64 -14.77 -3.69 3.83
N PHE A 65 -14.74 -2.56 4.54
CA PHE A 65 -14.30 -1.29 3.97
C PHE A 65 -12.82 -1.33 3.56
N CYS A 66 -12.53 -0.86 2.36
CA CYS A 66 -11.17 -0.82 1.82
C CYS A 66 -10.82 0.54 1.20
N ASP A 67 -9.61 1.01 1.45
CA ASP A 67 -9.04 2.24 0.89
C ASP A 67 -7.51 2.22 0.82
N ASN A 68 -6.89 3.38 0.62
CA ASN A 68 -5.45 3.57 0.50
C ASN A 68 -4.65 3.51 1.83
N PHE A 69 -5.31 3.29 2.97
CA PHE A 69 -4.73 3.21 4.33
C PHE A 69 -5.22 2.02 5.16
N THR A 70 -6.27 1.33 4.74
CA THR A 70 -6.74 0.08 5.37
C THR A 70 -5.82 -1.10 5.04
N VAL A 71 -6.05 -2.23 5.73
CA VAL A 71 -5.48 -3.50 5.31
C VAL A 71 -6.03 -3.87 3.94
N ARG A 72 -5.26 -4.62 3.16
CA ARG A 72 -5.71 -5.11 1.84
C ARG A 72 -6.79 -6.17 2.03
N CYS A 73 -7.69 -6.29 1.06
CA CYS A 73 -8.65 -7.40 0.99
C CYS A 73 -7.94 -8.75 0.89
N HIS A 74 -8.66 -9.83 1.22
CA HIS A 74 -8.24 -11.21 0.98
C HIS A 74 -7.78 -11.37 -0.49
N PRO A 75 -6.78 -12.23 -0.80
CA PRO A 75 -6.25 -12.38 -2.17
C PRO A 75 -7.29 -12.74 -3.24
N ASP A 76 -8.40 -13.36 -2.84
CA ASP A 76 -9.51 -13.75 -3.71
C ASP A 76 -10.54 -12.61 -3.92
N LEU A 77 -10.36 -11.48 -3.23
CA LEU A 77 -11.22 -10.30 -3.29
C LEU A 77 -10.47 -9.10 -3.88
N VAL A 78 -11.24 -8.13 -4.37
CA VAL A 78 -10.77 -6.83 -4.86
C VAL A 78 -11.50 -5.71 -4.16
N CYS A 79 -10.87 -4.54 -4.06
CA CYS A 79 -11.51 -3.36 -3.51
C CYS A 79 -12.36 -2.66 -4.57
N VAL A 80 -13.67 -2.65 -4.41
CA VAL A 80 -14.63 -2.11 -5.38
C VAL A 80 -15.25 -0.83 -4.84
N ASN A 81 -15.12 0.26 -5.58
CA ASN A 81 -15.70 1.54 -5.16
C ASN A 81 -17.19 1.67 -5.54
N ALA A 82 -17.83 2.75 -5.11
CA ALA A 82 -19.24 3.02 -5.40
C ALA A 82 -19.59 3.15 -6.91
N THR A 83 -18.60 3.25 -7.80
CA THR A 83 -18.78 3.29 -9.26
C THR A 83 -18.57 1.93 -9.94
N GLY A 84 -18.29 0.86 -9.18
CA GLY A 84 -17.95 -0.46 -9.70
C GLY A 84 -16.52 -0.60 -10.21
N PHE A 85 -15.64 0.36 -9.90
CA PHE A 85 -14.23 0.25 -10.29
C PHE A 85 -13.49 -0.65 -9.31
N GLU A 86 -12.86 -1.71 -9.83
CA GLU A 86 -12.14 -2.71 -9.05
C GLU A 86 -10.64 -2.40 -8.94
N LYS A 87 -10.06 -2.65 -7.76
CA LYS A 87 -8.61 -2.61 -7.54
C LYS A 87 -8.13 -3.72 -6.63
N LYS A 88 -7.17 -4.50 -7.11
CA LYS A 88 -6.38 -5.41 -6.26
C LYS A 88 -5.49 -4.65 -5.26
N PHE A 89 -5.04 -3.45 -5.62
CA PHE A 89 -4.26 -2.59 -4.75
C PHE A 89 -4.68 -1.13 -4.92
N VAL A 90 -5.03 -0.48 -3.81
CA VAL A 90 -5.28 0.96 -3.74
C VAL A 90 -3.98 1.65 -3.35
N TYR A 91 -3.40 2.41 -4.27
CA TYR A 91 -2.12 3.06 -4.01
C TYR A 91 -2.27 4.20 -2.99
N TRP A 92 -1.22 4.47 -2.23
CA TRP A 92 -1.22 5.49 -1.17
C TRP A 92 -1.66 6.89 -1.64
N TYR A 93 -1.42 7.23 -2.91
CA TYR A 93 -1.77 8.52 -3.51
C TYR A 93 -3.24 8.62 -3.98
N GLU A 94 -4.01 7.55 -3.85
CA GLU A 94 -5.39 7.44 -4.33
C GLU A 94 -6.38 7.73 -3.19
N PHE A 95 -6.24 8.90 -2.56
CA PHE A 95 -6.95 9.28 -1.34
C PHE A 95 -8.48 9.25 -1.45
N ASP A 96 -9.00 9.46 -2.66
CA ASP A 96 -10.44 9.49 -2.96
C ASP A 96 -11.01 8.09 -3.25
N PHE A 97 -10.18 7.06 -3.33
CA PHE A 97 -10.64 5.70 -3.56
C PHE A 97 -11.15 5.10 -2.25
N LYS A 98 -12.45 4.86 -2.18
CA LYS A 98 -13.17 4.28 -1.06
C LYS A 98 -14.09 3.19 -1.58
N GLY A 99 -13.95 1.98 -1.06
CA GLY A 99 -14.70 0.83 -1.54
C GLY A 99 -14.99 -0.20 -0.46
N THR A 100 -15.49 -1.35 -0.90
CA THR A 100 -15.61 -2.55 -0.09
C THR A 100 -14.93 -3.73 -0.80
N CYS A 101 -14.46 -4.70 -0.03
CA CYS A 101 -13.88 -5.93 -0.55
C CYS A 101 -14.99 -6.81 -1.14
N GLN A 102 -14.87 -7.18 -2.42
CA GLN A 102 -15.86 -7.97 -3.15
C GLN A 102 -15.15 -8.96 -4.07
N GLU A 103 -15.83 -10.03 -4.49
CA GLU A 103 -15.33 -10.91 -5.56
C GLU A 103 -15.16 -10.11 -6.85
N SER A 104 -14.09 -10.39 -7.61
CA SER A 104 -13.86 -9.70 -8.89
C SER A 104 -14.84 -10.18 -9.95
N GLU A 105 -15.50 -9.25 -10.64
CA GLU A 105 -16.35 -9.57 -11.80
C GLU A 105 -15.51 -9.79 -13.08
N LEU A 106 -14.22 -9.43 -13.04
CA LEU A 106 -13.30 -9.60 -14.15
C LEU A 106 -12.66 -10.99 -14.07
N GLU A 107 -13.20 -11.94 -14.84
CA GLU A 107 -12.55 -13.24 -15.06
C GLU A 107 -11.07 -13.01 -15.43
N THR A 108 -10.17 -13.51 -14.59
CA THR A 108 -8.73 -13.28 -14.68
C THR A 108 -8.15 -13.99 -15.91
N GLU A 109 -8.25 -13.37 -17.09
CA GLU A 109 -7.55 -13.84 -18.30
C GLU A 109 -6.02 -13.65 -18.25
N TYR A 110 -5.46 -13.13 -17.14
CA TYR A 110 -4.06 -12.67 -17.06
C TYR A 110 -3.09 -13.58 -16.28
N GLU A 111 -3.46 -14.82 -15.96
CA GLU A 111 -2.62 -15.70 -15.12
C GLU A 111 -1.46 -16.42 -15.86
N TYR A 112 -1.04 -15.98 -17.06
CA TYR A 112 -0.08 -16.76 -17.87
C TYR A 112 1.28 -16.11 -18.21
N GLU A 113 1.58 -14.87 -17.81
CA GLU A 113 2.84 -14.22 -18.24
C GLU A 113 4.01 -14.24 -17.24
N TYR A 114 3.83 -14.73 -16.00
CA TYR A 114 4.91 -14.69 -14.99
C TYR A 114 5.72 -15.98 -14.82
N GLU A 115 5.19 -17.17 -15.14
CA GLU A 115 5.96 -18.42 -14.98
C GLU A 115 7.03 -18.65 -16.07
N GLU A 116 6.93 -18.02 -17.24
CA GLU A 116 7.85 -18.30 -18.35
C GLU A 116 9.25 -17.66 -18.19
N ASN A 117 9.43 -16.74 -17.24
CA ASN A 117 10.72 -16.05 -17.04
C ASN A 117 11.66 -16.70 -16.00
N GLU A 118 11.20 -17.70 -15.24
CA GLU A 118 12.07 -18.39 -14.27
C GLU A 118 12.82 -19.59 -14.85
N THR A 119 12.46 -20.09 -16.04
CA THR A 119 13.09 -21.30 -16.63
C THR A 119 14.27 -20.99 -17.57
N LYS A 120 14.74 -19.73 -17.67
CA LYS A 120 15.83 -19.32 -18.59
C LYS A 120 17.07 -18.71 -17.91
N LYS A 121 17.35 -19.03 -16.65
CA LYS A 121 18.57 -18.59 -15.95
C LYS A 121 19.28 -19.75 -15.28
#